data_AF-A0A392RY39-F1
#
_entry.id   AF-A0A392RY39-F1
#
_cell.length_a   1.000
_cell.length_b   1.000
_cell.length_c   1.000
_cell.angle_alpha   90.00
_cell.angle_beta   90.00
_cell.angle_gamma   90.00
#
_symmetry.space_group_name_H-M   'P 1'
#
loop_
_entity.id
_entity.type
_entity.pdbx_description
1 polymer ?
#
loop_
_entity_poly.entity_id
_entity_poly.type
_entity_poly.pdbx_seq_one_letter_code
_entity_poly.pdbx_strand_id
1 'polypeptide(L)'
;MQAWGRLGGYIRRGMCSVSGPFLPFGGAVDIIVVQQKDGSFKSSPWYVRFGKFHRVMKALKWEKVKVSVSVNGVDTDFHVCLNPKGEAFFLHANSQHGEGGEEQEEELLEQE
;
A
#
# COMPACT_ATOMS: atom_id res chain seq x y z
N MET A 1 -31.37 -24.26 32.37
CA MET A 1 -31.20 -22.79 32.47
C MET A 1 -29.79 -22.42 32.04
N GLN A 2 -29.60 -21.96 30.80
CA GLN A 2 -28.31 -21.45 30.30
C GLN A 2 -28.57 -20.13 29.55
N ALA A 3 -29.09 -19.14 30.28
CA ALA A 3 -29.47 -17.82 29.74
C ALA A 3 -28.37 -16.75 29.91
N TRP A 4 -27.13 -17.15 30.17
CA TRP A 4 -26.02 -16.23 30.43
C TRP A 4 -24.97 -16.19 29.31
N GLY A 5 -24.96 -17.17 28.39
CA GLY A 5 -24.01 -17.19 27.26
C GLY A 5 -24.35 -16.23 26.12
N ARG A 6 -25.61 -15.79 26.00
CA ARG A 6 -26.09 -14.97 24.87
C ARG A 6 -26.02 -13.46 25.10
N LEU A 7 -25.94 -12.98 26.33
CA LEU A 7 -25.97 -11.53 26.61
C LEU A 7 -24.57 -10.89 26.53
N GLY A 8 -23.51 -11.64 26.89
CA GLY A 8 -22.12 -11.15 26.81
C GLY A 8 -21.62 -10.86 25.38
N GLY A 9 -22.21 -11.50 24.37
CA GLY A 9 -21.87 -11.28 22.95
C GLY A 9 -22.35 -9.94 22.40
N TYR A 10 -23.47 -9.41 22.89
CA TYR A 10 -24.04 -8.14 22.40
C TYR A 10 -23.26 -6.93 22.90
N ILE A 11 -22.75 -6.97 24.15
CA ILE A 11 -21.95 -5.88 24.71
C ILE A 11 -20.56 -5.82 24.05
N ARG A 12 -19.96 -6.97 23.72
CA ARG A 12 -18.70 -7.02 22.95
C ARG A 12 -18.82 -6.44 21.54
N ARG A 13 -20.01 -6.46 20.92
CA ARG A 13 -20.22 -5.98 19.54
C ARG A 13 -20.27 -4.46 19.43
N GLY A 14 -20.61 -3.75 20.52
CA GLY A 14 -20.64 -2.28 20.56
C GLY A 14 -19.27 -1.62 20.75
N MET A 15 -18.37 -2.25 21.51
CA MET A 15 -17.09 -1.62 21.87
C MET A 15 -16.03 -1.64 20.74
N CYS A 16 -16.15 -2.53 19.76
CA CYS A 16 -15.27 -2.56 18.58
C CYS A 16 -15.67 -1.57 17.47
N SER A 17 -16.81 -0.88 17.58
CA SER A 17 -17.26 0.06 16.55
C SER A 17 -16.55 1.43 16.64
N VAL A 18 -16.11 1.83 17.84
CA VAL A 18 -15.42 3.11 18.07
C VAL A 18 -13.89 2.93 18.12
N SER A 19 -13.45 1.69 18.31
CA SER A 19 -12.06 1.26 18.15
C SER A 19 -12.02 0.14 17.12
N GLY A 20 -12.30 0.50 15.86
CA GLY A 20 -11.98 -0.40 14.76
C GLY A 20 -10.50 -0.82 14.87
N PRO A 21 -10.13 -2.07 14.56
CA PRO A 21 -8.73 -2.50 14.56
C PRO A 21 -7.99 -1.49 13.69
N PHE A 22 -7.06 -0.74 14.31
CA PHE A 22 -6.36 0.42 13.74
C PHE A 22 -6.37 0.35 12.22
N LEU A 23 -7.30 1.08 11.59
CA LEU A 23 -7.41 1.07 10.13
C LEU A 23 -6.03 1.52 9.61
N PRO A 24 -5.47 0.89 8.56
CA PRO A 24 -4.17 1.31 8.05
C PRO A 24 -4.27 2.79 7.66
N PHE A 25 -3.68 3.65 8.49
CA PHE A 25 -3.68 5.09 8.27
C PHE A 25 -2.89 5.36 7.00
N GLY A 26 -3.50 6.13 6.09
CA GLY A 26 -2.77 6.70 4.97
C GLY A 26 -1.91 7.86 5.49
N GLY A 27 -0.66 7.93 5.06
CA GLY A 27 0.27 8.96 5.50
C GLY A 27 1.70 8.71 5.02
N ALA A 28 2.56 9.65 5.35
CA ALA A 28 4.00 9.57 5.13
C ALA A 28 4.72 9.82 6.45
N VAL A 29 5.80 9.07 6.69
CA VAL A 29 6.76 9.36 7.75
C VAL A 29 7.72 10.43 7.27
N ASP A 30 8.24 11.25 8.20
CA ASP A 30 9.26 12.24 7.89
C ASP A 30 10.50 11.61 7.25
N ILE A 31 10.98 12.24 6.19
CA ILE A 31 12.18 11.81 5.46
C ILE A 31 13.26 12.85 5.71
N ILE A 32 14.41 12.39 6.21
CA ILE A 32 15.59 13.24 6.42
C ILE A 32 16.62 12.87 5.36
N VAL A 33 17.22 13.88 4.73
CA VAL A 33 18.27 13.73 3.71
C VAL A 33 19.53 14.45 4.18
N VAL A 34 20.68 13.80 4.04
CA VAL A 34 21.99 14.32 4.45
C VAL A 34 22.98 14.25 3.30
N GLN A 35 23.68 15.36 3.05
CA GLN A 35 24.80 15.40 2.12
C GLN A 35 26.04 14.77 2.74
N GLN A 36 26.65 13.85 1.99
CA GLN A 36 27.87 13.13 2.36
C GLN A 36 29.11 13.95 1.96
N LYS A 37 30.28 13.55 2.47
CA LYS A 37 31.56 14.25 2.20
C LYS A 37 31.97 14.22 0.72
N ASP A 38 31.52 13.21 -0.01
CA ASP A 38 31.75 13.05 -1.45
C ASP A 38 30.75 13.88 -2.31
N GLY A 39 29.86 14.63 -1.67
CA GLY A 39 28.81 15.42 -2.32
C GLY A 39 27.55 14.62 -2.65
N SER A 40 27.52 13.31 -2.43
CA SER A 40 26.33 12.47 -2.62
C SER A 40 25.29 12.71 -1.53
N PHE A 41 24.04 12.29 -1.76
CA PHE A 41 22.97 12.40 -0.77
C PHE A 41 22.52 11.01 -0.32
N LYS A 42 22.24 10.88 0.99
CA LYS A 42 21.62 9.69 1.58
C LYS A 42 20.39 10.12 2.37
N SER A 43 19.36 9.30 2.35
CA SER A 43 18.11 9.56 3.04
C SER A 43 17.74 8.45 4.01
N SER A 44 16.88 8.77 4.98
CA SER A 44 16.12 7.74 5.69
C SER A 44 15.19 7.01 4.70
N PRO A 45 14.82 5.74 4.97
CA PRO A 45 13.86 5.03 4.14
C PRO A 45 12.54 5.78 4.00
N TRP A 46 11.90 5.66 2.84
CA TRP A 46 10.64 6.32 2.55
C TRP A 46 9.47 5.41 2.97
N TYR A 47 8.83 5.73 4.09
CA TYR A 47 7.63 5.03 4.54
C TYR A 47 6.39 5.84 4.20
N VAL A 48 5.84 5.58 3.01
CA VAL A 48 4.62 6.20 2.52
C VAL A 48 3.57 5.12 2.27
N ARG A 49 2.38 5.31 2.84
CA ARG A 49 1.26 4.38 2.66
C ARG A 49 -0.02 5.12 2.32
N PHE A 50 -0.75 4.61 1.35
CA PHE A 50 -2.09 4.99 0.99
C PHE A 50 -3.05 4.00 1.66
N GLY A 51 -3.88 4.46 2.59
CA GLY A 51 -4.73 3.61 3.45
C GLY A 51 -5.73 2.73 2.69
N LYS A 52 -7.03 3.06 2.69
CA LYS A 52 -8.07 2.27 1.98
C LYS A 52 -7.99 2.44 0.45
N PHE A 53 -6.85 2.11 -0.15
CA PHE A 53 -6.64 2.15 -1.60
C PHE A 53 -7.37 1.01 -2.35
N HIS A 54 -7.87 0.02 -1.61
CA HIS A 54 -8.59 -1.16 -2.14
C HIS A 54 -9.97 -0.86 -2.75
N ARG A 55 -10.62 0.28 -2.43
CA ARG A 55 -12.01 0.55 -2.87
C ARG A 55 -12.10 1.29 -4.21
N VAL A 56 -10.99 1.82 -4.73
CA VAL A 56 -10.95 2.64 -5.95
C VAL A 56 -10.34 1.88 -7.15
N MET A 57 -9.69 0.73 -6.93
CA MET A 57 -8.85 0.08 -7.93
C MET A 57 -9.44 -1.13 -8.68
N LYS A 58 -10.69 -1.53 -8.47
CA LYS A 58 -11.27 -2.66 -9.24
C LYS A 58 -11.33 -2.44 -10.76
N ALA A 59 -11.00 -1.25 -11.26
CA ALA A 59 -11.09 -0.88 -12.67
C ALA A 59 -9.76 -0.50 -13.34
N LEU A 60 -8.62 -0.49 -12.63
CA LEU A 60 -7.33 -0.10 -13.21
C LEU A 60 -6.30 -1.21 -12.97
N LYS A 61 -5.69 -1.69 -14.06
CA LYS A 61 -4.60 -2.68 -14.06
C LYS A 61 -3.56 -2.29 -12.99
N TRP A 62 -3.36 -3.14 -11.99
CA TRP A 62 -2.56 -2.87 -10.77
C TRP A 62 -1.12 -2.43 -11.05
N GLU A 63 -0.61 -2.81 -12.22
CA GLU A 63 0.72 -2.52 -12.74
C GLU A 63 1.00 -1.01 -12.99
N LYS A 64 -0.02 -0.14 -12.98
CA LYS A 64 0.11 1.23 -13.49
C LYS A 64 -0.12 2.36 -12.49
N VAL A 65 -0.32 2.07 -11.21
CA VAL A 65 -0.54 3.15 -10.24
C VAL A 65 0.80 3.82 -9.89
N LYS A 66 1.10 4.89 -10.61
CA LYS A 66 2.24 5.78 -10.38
C LYS A 66 1.85 6.90 -9.43
N VAL A 67 2.70 7.14 -8.44
CA VAL A 67 2.62 8.26 -7.50
C VAL A 67 3.62 9.32 -7.95
N SER A 68 3.13 10.54 -8.16
CA SER A 68 3.98 11.72 -8.39
C SER A 68 4.53 12.24 -7.07
N VAL A 69 5.78 12.69 -7.10
CA VAL A 69 6.44 13.32 -5.96
C VAL A 69 6.77 14.76 -6.36
N SER A 70 6.48 15.71 -5.47
CA SER A 70 6.80 17.12 -5.64
C SER A 70 7.55 17.61 -4.41
N VAL A 71 8.70 18.26 -4.59
CA VAL A 71 9.50 18.83 -3.51
C VAL A 71 9.47 20.34 -3.62
N ASN A 72 8.99 21.03 -2.58
CA ASN A 72 8.82 22.49 -2.57
C ASN A 72 8.00 23.02 -3.77
N GLY A 73 7.01 22.26 -4.22
CA GLY A 73 6.16 22.61 -5.38
C GLY A 73 6.79 22.34 -6.74
N VAL A 74 7.96 21.69 -6.79
CA VAL A 74 8.61 21.26 -8.04
C VAL A 74 8.44 19.76 -8.20
N ASP A 75 7.87 19.34 -9.33
CA ASP A 75 7.68 17.92 -9.66
C ASP A 75 9.02 17.22 -9.96
N THR A 76 9.13 15.96 -9.55
CA THR A 76 10.31 15.13 -9.80
C THR A 76 10.25 14.44 -11.16
N ASP A 77 11.41 14.04 -11.66
CA ASP A 77 11.59 13.27 -12.91
C ASP A 77 11.33 11.76 -12.74
N PHE A 78 11.19 11.29 -11.50
CA PHE A 78 10.87 9.91 -11.18
C PHE A 78 9.46 9.76 -10.61
N HIS A 79 8.96 8.53 -10.66
CA HIS A 79 7.71 8.12 -10.05
C HIS A 79 7.93 6.97 -9.07
N VAL A 80 7.06 6.91 -8.07
CA VAL A 80 7.01 5.82 -7.10
C VAL A 80 5.82 4.92 -7.46
N CYS A 81 5.98 3.61 -7.33
CA CYS A 81 4.90 2.65 -7.60
C CYS A 81 4.15 2.34 -6.31
N LEU A 82 2.86 2.05 -6.44
CA LEU A 82 2.00 1.72 -5.31
C LEU A 82 1.62 0.24 -5.36
N ASN A 83 1.89 -0.50 -4.29
CA ASN A 83 1.51 -1.91 -4.21
C ASN A 83 0.03 -2.08 -3.76
N PRO A 84 -0.56 -3.29 -3.89
CA PRO A 84 -1.95 -3.53 -3.48
C PRO A 84 -2.21 -3.26 -1.99
N LYS A 85 -1.19 -3.40 -1.12
CA LYS A 85 -1.26 -3.06 0.31
C LYS A 85 -1.27 -1.54 0.56
N GLY A 86 -1.09 -0.74 -0.48
CA GLY A 86 -1.02 0.71 -0.43
C GLY A 86 0.35 1.24 -0.05
N GLU A 87 1.42 0.45 -0.09
CA GLU A 87 2.78 0.91 0.20
C GLU A 87 3.43 1.45 -1.07
N ALA A 88 4.04 2.63 -0.97
CA ALA A 88 4.77 3.22 -2.08
C ALA A 88 6.22 2.75 -2.08
N PHE A 89 6.75 2.36 -3.24
CA PHE A 89 8.12 1.86 -3.38
C PHE A 89 8.76 2.31 -4.70
N PHE A 90 10.09 2.43 -4.70
CA PHE A 90 10.87 2.75 -5.89
C PHE A 90 11.13 1.50 -6.71
N LEU A 91 10.95 1.59 -8.03
CA LEU A 91 11.42 0.54 -8.95
C LEU A 91 12.93 0.65 -9.12
N HIS A 92 13.63 -0.47 -8.96
CA HIS A 92 15.03 -0.54 -9.32
C HIS A 92 15.17 -0.70 -10.84
N ALA A 93 16.20 -0.11 -11.45
CA ALA A 93 16.40 -0.20 -12.90
C ALA A 93 16.48 -1.65 -13.41
N ASN A 94 16.92 -2.59 -12.57
CA ASN A 94 17.01 -4.02 -12.90
C ASN A 94 15.67 -4.78 -12.82
N SER A 95 14.59 -4.14 -12.34
CA SER A 95 13.28 -4.76 -12.16
C SER A 95 12.36 -4.59 -13.38
N GLN A 96 12.80 -3.91 -14.44
CA GLN A 96 11.98 -3.68 -15.65
C GLN A 96 11.97 -4.87 -16.64
N HIS A 97 12.50 -6.04 -16.25
CA HIS A 97 12.59 -7.21 -17.15
C HIS A 97 11.98 -8.52 -16.61
N GLY A 98 11.02 -8.44 -15.68
CA GLY A 98 10.33 -9.65 -15.23
C GLY A 98 9.01 -9.31 -14.58
N GLU A 99 7.92 -9.61 -15.29
CA GLU A 99 6.70 -10.27 -14.79
C GLU A 99 5.57 -10.10 -15.83
N GLY A 100 5.69 -10.86 -16.92
CA GLY A 100 4.56 -11.23 -17.79
C GLY A 100 4.30 -12.73 -17.61
N GLY A 101 3.91 -13.14 -16.41
CA GLY A 101 3.90 -14.55 -16.04
C GLY A 101 2.93 -14.93 -14.92
N GLU A 102 1.69 -14.46 -14.98
CA GLU A 102 0.57 -15.05 -14.20
C GLU A 102 -0.74 -15.05 -15.01
N GLU A 103 -0.69 -15.16 -16.35
CA GLU A 103 -1.89 -15.27 -17.21
C GLU A 103 -2.14 -16.71 -17.73
N GLN A 104 -1.46 -17.74 -17.23
CA GLN A 104 -1.62 -19.13 -17.73
C GLN A 104 -2.38 -20.11 -16.82
N GLU A 105 -2.83 -19.70 -15.63
CA GLU A 105 -3.51 -20.64 -14.71
C GLU A 105 -5.06 -20.55 -14.73
N GLU A 106 -5.65 -19.54 -15.39
CA GLU A 106 -7.12 -19.43 -15.51
C GLU A 106 -7.71 -20.07 -16.79
N GLU A 107 -6.91 -20.41 -17.81
CA GLU A 107 -7.44 -21.00 -19.07
C GLU A 107 -7.61 -22.54 -19.02
N LEU A 108 -7.20 -23.18 -17.91
CA LEU A 108 -7.27 -24.65 -17.73
C LEU A 108 -8.49 -25.14 -16.94
N LEU A 109 -9.41 -24.26 -16.53
CA LEU A 109 -10.61 -24.62 -15.76
C LEU A 109 -11.94 -24.38 -16.49
N GLU A 110 -11.93 -23.91 -17.74
CA GLU A 110 -13.15 -23.82 -18.59
C GLU A 110 -13.31 -24.99 -19.58
N GLN A 111 -12.52 -26.06 -19.43
CA GLN A 111 -12.69 -27.31 -20.17
C GLN A 111 -12.80 -28.54 -19.25
N GLU A 112 -13.77 -28.53 -18.34
CA GLU A 112 -14.48 -29.74 -17.87
C GLU A 112 -15.97 -29.46 -17.70
#